data_AF-A0A7S1DN92-F1
#
_entry.id   AF-A0A7S1DN92-F1
#
_cell.length_a   1.000
_cell.length_b   1.000
_cell.length_c   1.000
_cell.angle_alpha   90.00
_cell.angle_beta   90.00
_cell.angle_gamma   90.00
#
_symmetry.space_group_name_H-M   'P 1'
#
loop_
_entity.id
_entity.type
_entity.pdbx_description
1 polymer ?
#
loop_
_entity_poly.entity_id
_entity_poly.type
_entity_poly.pdbx_seq_one_letter_code
_entity_poly.pdbx_strand_id
1 'polypeptide(L)'
;SDRLRGPPARSRPAPAGLRRQSAAMFALFDDAGKFLAGRVMSEADASLQVELDSGKRVKVKAANVLLKFEQPAPAALLAEARALADEIDLDLAWEFAPEGEFGFADLARDYFDAKAGVVQQAAALFRLYDAPH
;
A
#
# COMPACT_ATOMS: atom_id res chain seq x y z
N SER A 1 49.10 -31.76 37.11
CA SER A 1 47.89 -32.38 36.53
C SER A 1 46.70 -31.53 36.96
N ASP A 2 46.44 -30.35 36.41
CA ASP A 2 46.03 -29.98 35.04
C ASP A 2 44.65 -30.51 34.61
N ARG A 3 43.80 -29.56 34.16
CA ARG A 3 42.38 -29.61 33.74
C ARG A 3 41.39 -29.53 34.91
N LEU A 4 40.49 -28.55 35.01
CA LEU A 4 39.58 -28.03 33.98
C LEU A 4 39.26 -26.54 34.25
N ARG A 5 39.80 -25.63 33.43
CA ARG A 5 39.26 -24.27 33.28
C ARG A 5 38.25 -24.30 32.14
N GLY A 6 36.97 -24.17 32.47
CA GLY A 6 35.89 -24.05 31.49
C GLY A 6 36.06 -22.79 30.64
N PRO A 7 35.64 -22.81 29.36
CA PRO A 7 35.75 -21.66 28.47
C PRO A 7 34.78 -20.54 28.88
N PRO A 8 35.10 -19.25 28.61
CA PRO A 8 34.18 -18.16 28.87
C PRO A 8 33.01 -18.21 27.88
N ALA A 9 31.79 -18.04 28.41
CA ALA A 9 30.57 -17.94 27.63
C ALA A 9 30.72 -16.82 26.58
N ARG A 10 30.68 -17.21 25.30
CA ARG A 10 30.66 -16.27 24.19
C ARG A 10 29.39 -15.44 24.28
N SER A 11 29.58 -14.14 24.39
CA SER A 11 28.60 -13.10 24.21
C SER A 11 27.77 -13.39 22.95
N ARG A 12 26.48 -13.67 23.13
CA ARG A 12 25.52 -13.61 22.02
C ARG A 12 25.37 -12.13 21.65
N PRO A 13 25.53 -11.72 20.39
CA PRO A 13 25.08 -10.40 19.98
C PRO A 13 23.54 -10.40 20.08
N ALA A 14 23.00 -9.46 20.84
CA ALA A 14 21.57 -9.16 20.80
C ALA A 14 21.18 -8.77 19.36
N PRO A 15 20.00 -9.17 18.85
CA PRO A 15 19.57 -8.77 17.53
C PRO A 15 19.49 -7.24 17.44
N ALA A 16 20.03 -6.73 16.34
CA ALA A 16 20.03 -5.33 15.96
C ALA A 16 18.68 -4.67 16.25
N GLY A 17 18.75 -3.48 16.84
CA GLY A 17 17.60 -2.73 17.29
C GLY A 17 16.48 -2.75 16.25
N LEU A 18 15.31 -3.22 16.69
CA LEU A 18 14.04 -2.73 16.15
C LEU A 18 14.07 -1.21 16.35
N ARG A 19 14.64 -0.50 15.39
CA ARG A 19 14.23 0.87 15.12
C ARG A 19 12.71 0.76 15.05
N ARG A 20 12.01 1.40 15.99
CA ARG A 20 10.65 1.82 15.75
C ARG A 20 10.74 2.64 14.47
N GLN A 21 10.48 2.00 13.33
CA GLN A 21 10.16 2.74 12.13
C GLN A 21 8.89 3.48 12.55
N SER A 22 9.01 4.78 12.78
CA SER A 22 7.84 5.66 12.84
C SER A 22 6.97 5.24 11.66
N ALA A 23 5.71 4.86 11.93
CA ALA A 23 4.81 4.31 10.92
C ALA A 23 4.92 5.16 9.65
N ALA A 24 5.58 4.60 8.64
CA ALA A 24 5.88 5.35 7.43
C ALA A 24 4.58 5.39 6.64
N MET A 25 3.89 6.53 6.65
CA MET A 25 2.71 6.71 5.83
C MET A 25 3.12 6.67 4.36
N PHE A 26 2.49 5.80 3.60
CA PHE A 26 2.57 5.70 2.15
C PHE A 26 1.30 6.25 1.51
N ALA A 27 1.41 6.69 0.27
CA ALA A 27 0.29 7.16 -0.52
C ALA A 27 0.33 6.53 -1.91
N LEU A 28 -0.81 6.02 -2.34
CA LEU A 28 -1.13 5.64 -3.71
C LEU A 28 -1.78 6.85 -4.39
N PHE A 29 -1.30 7.20 -5.57
CA PHE A 29 -1.78 8.33 -6.34
C PHE A 29 -1.74 8.05 -7.83
N ASP A 30 -2.55 8.77 -8.59
CA ASP A 30 -2.50 8.78 -10.05
C ASP A 30 -1.54 9.86 -10.58
N ASP A 31 -0.66 9.46 -11.48
CA ASP A 31 0.24 10.33 -12.24
C ASP A 31 -0.03 10.16 -13.73
N ALA A 32 -0.99 10.95 -14.24
CA ALA A 32 -1.37 10.97 -15.66
C ALA A 32 -1.84 9.61 -16.19
N GLY A 33 -2.71 8.93 -15.43
CA GLY A 33 -3.22 7.60 -15.76
C GLY A 33 -2.28 6.45 -15.38
N LYS A 34 -1.21 6.74 -14.62
CA LYS A 34 -0.33 5.72 -14.03
C LYS A 34 -0.42 5.75 -12.52
N PHE A 35 -0.83 4.63 -11.95
CA PHE A 35 -0.83 4.48 -10.50
C PHE A 35 0.59 4.32 -9.96
N LEU A 36 0.96 5.22 -9.06
CA LEU A 36 2.23 5.22 -8.38
C LEU A 36 1.99 5.21 -6.88
N ALA A 37 2.86 4.53 -6.16
CA ALA A 37 2.83 4.50 -4.71
C ALA A 37 4.22 4.85 -4.16
N GLY A 38 4.24 5.60 -3.07
CA GLY A 38 5.48 5.99 -2.40
C GLY A 38 5.26 6.45 -0.97
N ARG A 39 6.34 6.76 -0.28
CA ARG A 39 6.34 7.22 1.11
C ARG A 39 6.01 8.70 1.19
N VAL A 40 5.00 9.05 1.97
CA VAL A 40 4.67 10.45 2.26
C VAL A 40 5.77 11.03 3.15
N MET A 41 6.43 12.07 2.66
CA MET A 41 7.42 12.85 3.39
C MET A 41 6.76 14.03 4.09
N SER A 42 5.88 14.74 3.38
CA SER A 42 5.11 15.84 3.93
C SER A 42 3.75 15.91 3.26
N GLU A 43 2.77 16.42 4.01
CA GLU A 43 1.46 16.77 3.48
C GLU A 43 1.27 18.28 3.61
N ALA A 44 0.70 18.90 2.58
CA ALA A 44 0.29 20.29 2.57
C ALA A 44 -1.18 20.35 2.11
N ASP A 45 -1.84 21.50 2.31
CA ASP A 45 -3.29 21.65 2.16
C ASP A 45 -3.85 21.18 0.80
N ALA A 46 -3.07 21.32 -0.28
CA ALA A 46 -3.48 20.91 -1.63
C ALA A 46 -2.50 19.94 -2.32
N SER A 47 -1.46 19.48 -1.63
CA SER A 47 -0.42 18.65 -2.25
C SER A 47 0.38 17.85 -1.24
N LEU A 48 0.79 16.66 -1.62
CA LEU A 48 1.64 15.78 -0.84
C LEU A 48 3.01 15.65 -1.49
N GLN A 49 4.06 15.65 -0.67
CA GLN A 49 5.40 15.29 -1.10
C GLN A 49 5.61 13.81 -0.83
N VAL A 50 5.77 13.03 -1.90
CA VAL A 50 5.90 11.58 -1.85
C VAL A 50 7.26 11.16 -2.40
N GLU A 51 7.99 10.35 -1.65
CA GLU A 51 9.23 9.69 -2.07
C GLU A 51 8.90 8.31 -2.65
N LEU A 52 9.12 8.14 -3.94
CA LEU A 52 9.00 6.85 -4.61
C LEU A 52 10.08 5.89 -4.11
N ASP A 53 9.88 4.58 -4.28
CA ASP A 53 10.86 3.55 -3.92
C ASP A 53 12.20 3.70 -4.68
N SER A 54 12.20 4.41 -5.81
CA SER A 54 13.40 4.81 -6.54
C SER A 54 14.24 5.91 -5.85
N GLY A 55 13.77 6.46 -4.72
CA GLY A 55 14.34 7.63 -4.05
C GLY A 55 13.96 8.97 -4.68
N LYS A 56 13.15 8.96 -5.75
CA LYS A 56 12.66 10.18 -6.40
C LYS A 56 11.52 10.80 -5.60
N ARG A 57 11.65 12.07 -5.24
CA ARG A 57 10.59 12.84 -4.56
C ARG A 57 9.72 13.54 -5.58
N VAL A 58 8.42 13.28 -5.54
CA VAL A 58 7.41 13.89 -6.40
C VAL A 58 6.41 14.65 -5.56
N LYS A 59 5.92 15.76 -6.11
CA LYS A 59 4.84 16.54 -5.50
C LYS A 59 3.54 16.15 -6.19
N VAL A 60 2.69 15.47 -5.45
CA VAL A 60 1.40 14.96 -5.89
C VAL A 60 0.33 15.93 -5.42
N LYS A 61 -0.67 16.25 -6.23
CA LYS A 61 -1.82 17.04 -5.75
C LYS A 61 -2.68 16.19 -4.83
N ALA A 62 -3.28 16.77 -3.81
CA ALA A 62 -4.18 16.03 -2.92
C ALA A 62 -5.34 15.37 -3.69
N ALA A 63 -5.82 16.03 -4.76
CA ALA A 63 -6.82 15.48 -5.68
C ALA A 63 -6.37 14.22 -6.47
N ASN A 64 -5.06 14.01 -6.63
CA ASN A 64 -4.52 12.83 -7.29
C ASN A 64 -4.22 11.70 -6.30
N VAL A 65 -4.23 11.98 -5.00
CA VAL A 65 -4.00 10.96 -3.97
C VAL A 65 -5.27 10.17 -3.80
N LEU A 66 -5.16 8.88 -4.08
CA LEU A 66 -6.29 7.96 -4.07
C LEU A 66 -6.42 7.30 -2.70
N LEU A 67 -5.30 6.86 -2.15
CA LEU A 67 -5.29 6.11 -0.90
C LEU A 67 -4.02 6.40 -0.10
N LYS A 68 -4.12 6.40 1.22
CA LYS A 68 -2.97 6.46 2.11
C LYS A 68 -2.96 5.22 3.02
N PHE A 69 -1.79 4.66 3.24
CA PHE A 69 -1.63 3.39 3.93
C PHE A 69 -0.30 3.31 4.63
N GLU A 70 -0.19 2.52 5.69
CA GLU A 70 1.07 2.37 6.41
C GLU A 70 1.81 1.09 6.03
N GLN A 71 1.06 0.04 5.64
CA GLN A 71 1.56 -1.27 5.25
C GLN A 71 0.53 -1.93 4.30
N PRO A 72 0.95 -2.83 3.40
CA PRO A 72 2.33 -3.27 3.10
C PRO A 72 3.17 -2.20 2.38
N ALA A 73 4.40 -2.53 1.98
CA ALA A 73 5.24 -1.60 1.21
C ALA A 73 4.58 -1.22 -0.13
N PRO A 74 4.81 -0.02 -0.67
CA PRO A 74 4.22 0.45 -1.92
C PRO A 74 4.35 -0.53 -3.08
N ALA A 75 5.54 -1.09 -3.29
CA ALA A 75 5.80 -2.05 -4.36
C ALA A 75 5.02 -3.36 -4.17
N ALA A 76 4.92 -3.86 -2.93
CA ALA A 76 4.16 -5.06 -2.61
C ALA A 76 2.66 -4.82 -2.81
N LEU A 77 2.15 -3.67 -2.35
CA LEU A 77 0.76 -3.28 -2.55
C LEU A 77 0.41 -3.21 -4.04
N LEU A 78 1.21 -2.52 -4.86
CA LEU A 78 0.96 -2.42 -6.30
C LEU A 78 0.96 -3.80 -6.98
N ALA A 79 1.90 -4.66 -6.60
CA ALA A 79 2.00 -6.01 -7.17
C ALA A 79 0.81 -6.90 -6.76
N GLU A 80 0.48 -6.93 -5.47
CA GLU A 80 -0.64 -7.71 -4.93
C GLU A 80 -1.98 -7.18 -5.47
N ALA A 81 -2.17 -5.86 -5.48
CA ALA A 81 -3.39 -5.25 -5.99
C ALA A 81 -3.57 -5.47 -7.49
N ARG A 82 -2.48 -5.49 -8.29
CA ARG A 82 -2.57 -5.80 -9.71
C ARG A 82 -2.93 -7.27 -9.95
N ALA A 83 -2.30 -8.18 -9.21
CA ALA A 83 -2.65 -9.61 -9.27
C ALA A 83 -4.12 -9.85 -8.86
N LEU A 84 -4.55 -9.21 -7.78
CA LEU A 84 -5.93 -9.31 -7.31
C LEU A 84 -6.91 -8.64 -8.29
N ALA A 85 -6.54 -7.53 -8.94
CA ALA A 85 -7.39 -6.86 -9.93
C ALA A 85 -7.69 -7.75 -11.14
N ASP A 86 -6.72 -8.59 -11.55
CA ASP A 86 -6.92 -9.58 -12.61
C ASP A 86 -7.88 -10.72 -12.17
N GLU A 87 -7.94 -11.01 -10.86
CA GLU A 87 -8.91 -11.95 -10.27
C GLU A 87 -10.30 -11.32 -10.04
N ILE A 88 -10.42 -9.98 -10.03
CA ILE A 88 -11.71 -9.30 -9.86
C ILE A 88 -12.55 -9.44 -11.13
N ASP A 89 -13.63 -10.18 -11.00
CA ASP A 89 -14.66 -10.27 -12.03
C ASP A 89 -15.54 -9.00 -12.01
N LEU A 90 -15.31 -8.13 -13.00
CA LEU A 90 -16.07 -6.88 -13.19
C LEU A 90 -17.53 -7.16 -13.53
N ASP A 91 -17.80 -8.25 -14.27
CA ASP A 91 -19.15 -8.57 -14.70
C ASP A 91 -20.04 -8.88 -13.48
N LEU A 92 -19.46 -9.46 -12.43
CA LEU A 92 -20.14 -9.66 -11.15
C LEU A 92 -20.20 -8.38 -10.29
N ALA A 93 -19.16 -7.54 -10.30
CA ALA A 93 -19.14 -6.29 -9.53
C ALA A 93 -20.22 -5.30 -9.98
N TRP A 94 -20.59 -5.32 -11.26
CA TRP A 94 -21.70 -4.53 -11.80
C TRP A 94 -23.10 -5.04 -11.41
N GLU A 95 -23.25 -6.31 -10.97
CA GLU A 95 -24.54 -6.82 -10.44
C GLU A 95 -24.90 -6.27 -9.06
N PHE A 96 -23.91 -5.81 -8.28
CA PHE A 96 -24.10 -5.25 -6.95
C PHE A 96 -24.13 -3.73 -6.92
N ALA A 97 -24.02 -3.09 -8.09
CA ALA A 97 -23.94 -1.67 -8.26
C ALA A 97 -25.27 -0.96 -7.91
N PRO A 98 -25.38 -0.21 -6.80
CA PRO A 98 -26.51 0.68 -6.61
C PRO A 98 -26.37 1.89 -7.54
N GLU A 99 -27.48 2.48 -7.99
CA GLU A 99 -27.52 3.62 -8.94
C GLU A 99 -26.91 4.95 -8.40
N GLY A 100 -26.20 4.94 -7.27
CA GLY A 100 -25.61 6.12 -6.63
C GLY A 100 -24.09 6.17 -6.73
N GLU A 101 -23.53 7.39 -6.82
CA GLU A 101 -22.11 7.73 -6.96
C GLU A 101 -21.12 6.70 -6.38
N PHE A 102 -20.31 6.10 -7.27
CA PHE A 102 -19.32 5.07 -6.95
C PHE A 102 -18.06 5.65 -6.29
N GLY A 103 -17.83 5.28 -5.04
CA GLY A 103 -16.52 5.38 -4.38
C GLY A 103 -15.77 4.05 -4.46
N PHE A 104 -14.47 4.05 -4.80
CA PHE A 104 -13.63 2.84 -4.79
C PHE A 104 -13.59 2.14 -3.40
N ALA A 105 -13.78 2.90 -2.33
CA ALA A 105 -13.85 2.38 -0.96
C ALA A 105 -15.15 1.61 -0.69
N ASP A 106 -16.27 2.02 -1.31
CA ASP A 106 -17.56 1.35 -1.17
C ASP A 106 -17.60 0.09 -2.05
N LEU A 107 -17.08 0.16 -3.28
CA LEU A 107 -16.90 -1.02 -4.14
C LEU A 107 -16.04 -2.09 -3.46
N ALA A 108 -14.94 -1.69 -2.81
CA ALA A 108 -14.08 -2.63 -2.10
C ALA A 108 -14.80 -3.27 -0.91
N ARG A 109 -15.66 -2.53 -0.19
CA ARG A 109 -16.45 -3.08 0.92
C ARG A 109 -17.54 -4.03 0.45
N ASP A 110 -18.27 -3.65 -0.60
CA ASP A 110 -19.42 -4.41 -1.08
C ASP A 110 -18.99 -5.66 -1.85
N TYR A 111 -17.82 -5.64 -2.50
CA TYR A 111 -17.26 -6.81 -3.20
C TYR A 111 -16.40 -7.73 -2.30
N PHE A 112 -15.57 -7.17 -1.42
CA PHE A 112 -14.60 -7.96 -0.62
C PHE A 112 -14.95 -8.14 0.87
N ASP A 113 -16.01 -7.51 1.40
CA ASP A 113 -16.40 -7.41 2.83
C ASP A 113 -15.82 -6.18 3.57
N ALA A 114 -16.41 -5.78 4.70
CA ALA A 114 -16.04 -4.61 5.51
C ALA A 114 -14.60 -4.65 6.07
N LYS A 115 -13.89 -5.77 5.88
CA LYS A 115 -12.45 -5.96 6.15
C LYS A 115 -11.56 -5.78 4.92
N ALA A 116 -12.08 -5.22 3.82
CA ALA A 116 -11.31 -4.92 2.63
C ALA A 116 -10.05 -4.10 2.99
N GLY A 117 -8.92 -4.79 3.00
CA GLY A 117 -7.63 -4.19 3.27
C GLY A 117 -7.23 -3.22 2.17
N VAL A 118 -6.10 -2.55 2.41
CA VAL A 118 -5.55 -1.56 1.49
C VAL A 118 -5.31 -2.16 0.09
N VAL A 119 -4.93 -3.44 0.03
CA VAL A 119 -4.68 -4.19 -1.22
C VAL A 119 -5.98 -4.36 -2.02
N GLN A 120 -7.08 -4.75 -1.37
CA GLN A 120 -8.39 -4.90 -2.01
C GLN A 120 -8.91 -3.58 -2.57
N GLN A 121 -8.76 -2.49 -1.81
CA GLN A 121 -9.15 -1.14 -2.26
C GLN A 121 -8.34 -0.70 -3.48
N ALA A 122 -7.03 -0.95 -3.49
CA ALA A 122 -6.18 -0.66 -4.64
C ALA A 122 -6.51 -1.55 -5.85
N ALA A 123 -6.85 -2.82 -5.64
CA ALA A 123 -7.23 -3.74 -6.70
C ALA A 123 -8.54 -3.34 -7.37
N ALA A 124 -9.57 -3.02 -6.57
CA ALA A 124 -10.85 -2.51 -7.05
C ALA A 124 -10.66 -1.23 -7.88
N LEU A 125 -9.79 -0.32 -7.40
CA LEU A 125 -9.42 0.89 -8.11
C LEU A 125 -8.72 0.61 -9.46
N PHE A 126 -7.76 -0.32 -9.50
CA PHE A 126 -7.10 -0.70 -10.75
C PHE A 126 -8.09 -1.31 -11.73
N ARG A 127 -8.98 -2.18 -11.25
CA ARG A 127 -9.97 -2.83 -12.10
C ARG A 127 -10.98 -1.83 -12.67
N LEU A 128 -11.44 -0.86 -11.87
CA LEU A 128 -12.30 0.23 -12.32
C LEU A 128 -11.65 1.07 -13.43
N TYR A 129 -10.33 1.29 -13.34
CA TYR A 129 -9.58 2.06 -14.34
C TYR A 129 -9.22 1.26 -15.59
N ASP A 130 -9.09 -0.08 -15.49
CA ASP A 130 -8.82 -0.99 -16.61
C ASP A 130 -10.09 -1.36 -17.38
N ALA A 131 -11.28 -0.98 -16.90
CA ALA A 131 -12.54 -1.19 -17.60
C ALA A 131 -12.55 -0.35 -18.90
N PRO A 132 -12.55 -0.98 -20.09
CA PRO A 132 -12.64 -0.24 -21.35
C PRO A 132 -14.01 0.46 -21.42
N HIS A 133 -14.00 1.78 -21.64
CA HIS A 133 -15.18 2.53 -22.09
C HIS A 133 -15.46 2.29 -23.57
#